data_AF-E1KUY5-F1
#
_entry.id   AF-E1KUY5-F1
#
_cell.length_a   1.000
_cell.length_b   1.000
_cell.length_c   1.000
_cell.angle_alpha   90.00
_cell.angle_beta   90.00
_cell.angle_gamma   90.00
#
_symmetry.space_group_name_H-M   'P 1'
#
loop_
_entity.id
_entity.type
_entity.pdbx_description
1 polymer ?
#
loop_
_entity_poly.entity_id
_entity_poly.type
_entity_poly.pdbx_seq_one_letter_code
_entity_poly.pdbx_strand_id
1 'polypeptide(L)'
;MKKEFNYMFKIEAQEIFRTKKLFILMYGIIILFSSILYMQDFSMKVTGNLILMIWVSLITLIGVKVFIENERESLFVLSKIPLATKYVRLTLLQCIINLPIFLIILVELYVMKQNIFIVLLWAILSYIFSIMLGLFLGNTVSKKTGLIILMFIFAYNFFFVNAYRQTEYSFIFAINEYIFNLDKINIISLCKMLAAIFLGIFSVSMRRNHIYSNKEKYMLIPILIAGIIVIESSLFVYARIESSREPQIKWIEGHEVTFKNINSDDYVKGVELLAKLQKSYLPFGGSKVEKYEINKIFLSSFGWKFVDQEDPIILDKNDLRVNIYSLSALNFYEPSVVINNCDDFILLWKTSIDKYNRDNRYFKHILDGASEVIKRNVIYETFGENSAVSKQTEKDMYSIYDAPITKFNYVKRIGLLTADKYENQLIQLVEDLDKFSIKTDKQFVDLLQEKFPEIYEDTYIHNFLESIIEE
;
A
#
# COMPACT_ATOMS: atom_id res chain seq x y z
N MET A 1 -16.88 14.70 38.43
CA MET A 1 -16.21 14.34 37.16
C MET A 1 -14.96 13.49 37.36
N LYS A 2 -13.86 13.99 37.96
CA LYS A 2 -12.58 13.25 38.10
C LYS A 2 -12.68 11.92 38.88
N LYS A 3 -13.44 11.88 39.98
CA LYS A 3 -13.61 10.66 40.81
C LYS A 3 -14.38 9.54 40.09
N GLU A 4 -15.49 9.88 39.42
CA GLU A 4 -16.31 8.91 38.66
C GLU A 4 -15.58 8.38 37.43
N PHE A 5 -14.86 9.25 36.72
CA PHE A 5 -14.06 8.86 35.55
C PHE A 5 -12.93 7.89 35.95
N ASN A 6 -12.21 8.20 37.03
CA ASN A 6 -11.20 7.29 37.60
C ASN A 6 -11.80 5.95 38.06
N TYR A 7 -13.06 5.95 38.50
CA TYR A 7 -13.75 4.72 38.90
C TYR A 7 -14.12 3.87 37.68
N MET A 8 -14.68 4.47 36.63
CA MET A 8 -14.96 3.77 35.37
C MET A 8 -13.67 3.21 34.74
N PHE A 9 -12.60 4.01 34.72
CA PHE A 9 -11.30 3.56 34.22
C PHE A 9 -10.77 2.36 35.01
N LYS A 10 -10.86 2.38 36.35
CA LYS A 10 -10.44 1.24 37.19
C LYS A 10 -11.25 -0.01 36.90
N ILE A 11 -12.57 0.13 36.76
CA ILE A 11 -13.47 -0.96 36.41
C ILE A 11 -13.05 -1.59 35.08
N GLU A 12 -12.91 -0.77 34.03
CA GLU A 12 -12.61 -1.27 32.70
C GLU A 12 -11.22 -1.90 32.64
N ALA A 13 -10.20 -1.26 33.24
CA ALA A 13 -8.86 -1.82 33.32
C ALA A 13 -8.82 -3.17 34.06
N GLN A 14 -9.60 -3.31 35.13
CA GLN A 14 -9.67 -4.55 35.91
C GLN A 14 -10.45 -5.65 35.18
N GLU A 15 -11.54 -5.34 34.47
CA GLU A 15 -12.32 -6.35 33.74
C GLU A 15 -11.63 -6.82 32.47
N ILE A 16 -11.05 -5.90 31.70
CA ILE A 16 -10.43 -6.23 30.41
C ILE A 16 -9.04 -6.85 30.64
N PHE A 17 -8.23 -6.22 31.51
CA PHE A 17 -6.81 -6.56 31.63
C PHE A 17 -6.45 -7.23 32.95
N ARG A 18 -7.38 -7.37 33.91
CA ARG A 18 -7.17 -7.90 35.28
C ARG A 18 -6.26 -7.06 36.17
N THR A 19 -5.14 -6.57 35.63
CA THR A 19 -4.14 -5.78 36.36
C THR A 19 -3.58 -4.65 35.51
N LYS A 20 -3.09 -3.59 36.17
CA LYS A 20 -2.38 -2.48 35.50
C LYS A 20 -1.12 -2.96 34.75
N LYS A 21 -0.43 -4.00 35.25
CA LYS A 21 0.76 -4.57 34.59
C LYS A 21 0.40 -5.19 33.24
N LEU A 22 -0.67 -5.98 33.19
CA LEU A 22 -1.15 -6.61 31.96
C LEU A 22 -1.68 -5.57 30.96
N PHE A 23 -2.33 -4.51 31.44
CA PHE A 23 -2.72 -3.37 30.59
C PHE A 23 -1.51 -2.76 29.87
N ILE A 24 -0.45 -2.41 30.62
CA ILE A 24 0.78 -1.84 30.05
C ILE A 24 1.45 -2.83 29.09
N LEU A 25 1.53 -4.11 29.48
CA LEU A 25 2.16 -5.15 28.67
C LEU A 25 1.44 -5.36 27.34
N MET A 26 0.10 -5.46 27.33
CA MET A 26 -0.67 -5.71 26.11
C MET A 26 -0.58 -4.55 25.12
N TYR A 27 -0.69 -3.30 25.60
CA TYR A 27 -0.46 -2.13 24.75
C TYR A 27 0.99 -2.09 24.25
N GLY A 28 1.97 -2.38 25.11
CA GLY A 28 3.38 -2.43 24.73
C GLY A 28 3.66 -3.46 23.63
N ILE A 29 3.07 -4.67 23.72
CA ILE A 29 3.21 -5.71 22.70
C ILE A 29 2.60 -5.27 21.37
N ILE A 30 1.39 -4.70 21.38
CA ILE A 30 0.72 -4.28 20.14
C ILE A 30 1.46 -3.13 19.47
N ILE A 31 1.92 -2.15 20.26
CA ILE A 31 2.72 -1.04 19.75
C ILE A 31 4.03 -1.55 19.16
N LEU A 32 4.77 -2.40 19.88
CA LEU A 32 6.02 -2.96 19.40
C LEU A 32 5.82 -3.77 18.12
N PHE A 33 4.79 -4.62 18.09
CA PHE A 33 4.48 -5.45 16.92
C PHE A 33 4.11 -4.59 15.70
N SER A 34 3.24 -3.59 15.88
CA SER A 34 2.91 -2.63 14.80
C SER A 34 4.14 -1.89 14.31
N SER A 35 4.99 -1.40 15.22
CA SER A 35 6.21 -0.68 14.86
C SER A 35 7.20 -1.56 14.09
N ILE A 36 7.30 -2.85 14.41
CA ILE A 36 8.14 -3.80 13.64
C ILE A 36 7.60 -3.95 12.22
N LEU A 37 6.28 -4.17 12.06
CA LEU A 37 5.65 -4.26 10.74
C LEU A 37 5.81 -2.96 9.95
N TYR A 38 5.79 -1.82 10.64
CA TYR A 38 5.93 -0.51 10.04
C TYR A 38 7.32 -0.22 9.45
N MET A 39 8.36 -0.90 9.95
CA MET A 39 9.73 -0.80 9.44
C MET A 39 9.98 -1.69 8.22
N GLN A 40 8.98 -2.45 7.77
CA GLN A 40 9.06 -3.32 6.60
C GLN A 40 8.48 -2.61 5.36
N ASP A 41 8.04 -3.41 4.39
CA ASP A 41 7.48 -2.92 3.14
C ASP A 41 6.13 -2.20 3.32
N PHE A 42 5.63 -1.56 2.26
CA PHE A 42 4.38 -0.82 2.29
C PHE A 42 3.14 -1.65 2.66
N SER A 43 3.07 -2.92 2.25
CA SER A 43 1.94 -3.80 2.61
C SER A 43 1.95 -4.11 4.11
N MET A 44 3.14 -4.28 4.69
CA MET A 44 3.31 -4.48 6.12
C MET A 44 3.01 -3.21 6.92
N LYS A 45 3.37 -2.02 6.42
CA LYS A 45 2.95 -0.72 7.00
C LYS A 45 1.43 -0.59 7.08
N VAL A 46 0.76 -0.91 5.98
CA VAL A 46 -0.71 -0.90 5.86
C VAL A 46 -1.34 -1.90 6.85
N THR A 47 -0.74 -3.09 6.98
CA THR A 47 -1.16 -4.12 7.94
C THR A 47 -0.94 -3.69 9.39
N GLY A 48 0.19 -3.07 9.72
CA GLY A 48 0.46 -2.52 11.05
C GLY A 48 -0.63 -1.53 11.47
N ASN A 49 -0.96 -0.60 10.58
CA ASN A 49 -2.03 0.37 10.86
C ASN A 49 -3.41 -0.29 11.04
N LEU A 50 -3.73 -1.31 10.22
CA LEU A 50 -4.95 -2.10 10.37
C LEU A 50 -5.06 -2.75 11.75
N ILE A 51 -3.95 -3.32 12.25
CA ILE A 51 -3.89 -3.93 13.59
C ILE A 51 -4.23 -2.89 14.65
N LEU A 52 -3.66 -1.68 14.56
CA LEU A 52 -3.93 -0.60 15.51
C LEU A 52 -5.41 -0.18 15.49
N MET A 53 -6.00 -0.02 14.31
CA MET A 53 -7.43 0.32 14.16
C MET A 53 -8.34 -0.77 14.73
N ILE A 54 -8.06 -2.04 14.44
CA ILE A 54 -8.81 -3.18 14.97
C ILE A 54 -8.64 -3.29 16.49
N TRP A 55 -7.44 -3.01 17.01
CA TRP A 55 -7.18 -3.00 18.45
C TRP A 55 -8.02 -1.95 19.18
N VAL A 56 -8.03 -0.70 18.68
CA VAL A 56 -8.87 0.36 19.25
C VAL A 56 -10.34 -0.04 19.23
N SER A 57 -10.82 -0.57 18.11
CA SER A 57 -12.20 -1.06 17.96
C SER A 57 -12.52 -2.19 18.94
N LEU A 58 -11.57 -3.12 19.15
CA LEU A 58 -11.69 -4.25 20.05
C LEU A 58 -11.78 -3.80 21.51
N ILE A 59 -10.85 -2.95 21.96
CA ILE A 59 -10.87 -2.43 23.34
C ILE A 59 -12.16 -1.65 23.57
N THR A 60 -12.59 -0.82 22.62
CA THR A 60 -13.85 -0.10 22.72
C THR A 60 -15.06 -1.00 22.77
N LEU A 61 -15.13 -2.05 21.94
CA LEU A 61 -16.19 -3.06 22.00
C LEU A 61 -16.26 -3.69 23.40
N ILE A 62 -15.13 -4.17 23.92
CA ILE A 62 -15.10 -4.86 25.21
C ILE A 62 -15.44 -3.89 26.34
N GLY A 63 -14.87 -2.68 26.33
CA GLY A 63 -15.12 -1.63 27.32
C GLY A 63 -16.59 -1.25 27.39
N VAL A 64 -17.23 -1.06 26.24
CA VAL A 64 -18.68 -0.82 26.15
C VAL A 64 -19.46 -2.00 26.73
N LYS A 65 -19.08 -3.24 26.40
CA LYS A 65 -19.73 -4.44 26.94
C LYS A 65 -19.62 -4.60 28.45
N VAL A 66 -18.51 -4.18 29.07
CA VAL A 66 -18.33 -4.22 30.53
C VAL A 66 -19.40 -3.40 31.26
N PHE A 67 -19.84 -2.28 30.69
CA PHE A 67 -20.85 -1.42 31.32
C PHE A 67 -22.28 -1.77 30.91
N ILE A 68 -22.44 -2.46 29.78
CA ILE A 68 -23.74 -2.77 29.18
C ILE A 68 -24.23 -4.18 29.55
N GLU A 69 -23.40 -5.22 29.64
CA GLU A 69 -23.91 -6.58 29.96
C GLU A 69 -24.21 -6.78 31.46
N ASN A 70 -25.18 -7.67 31.75
CA ASN A 70 -26.01 -7.75 32.97
C ASN A 70 -25.27 -7.54 34.31
N GLU A 71 -25.94 -6.79 35.21
CA GLU A 71 -25.57 -6.35 36.57
C GLU A 71 -24.93 -4.96 36.70
N ARG A 72 -24.08 -4.49 35.78
CA ARG A 72 -23.47 -3.13 35.86
C ARG A 72 -24.26 -2.03 35.16
N GLU A 73 -25.20 -2.41 34.31
CA GLU A 73 -26.18 -1.47 33.79
C GLU A 73 -26.92 -0.79 34.96
N SER A 74 -27.13 -1.47 36.09
CA SER A 74 -27.68 -0.86 37.31
C SER A 74 -26.78 0.24 37.90
N LEU A 75 -25.46 0.06 37.98
CA LEU A 75 -24.50 1.10 38.39
C LEU A 75 -24.44 2.27 37.40
N PHE A 76 -24.63 1.97 36.11
CA PHE A 76 -24.74 2.97 35.05
C PHE A 76 -26.10 3.67 35.08
N VAL A 77 -27.20 3.01 35.47
CA VAL A 77 -28.59 3.51 35.46
C VAL A 77 -28.95 4.24 36.77
N LEU A 78 -28.44 3.80 37.92
CA LEU A 78 -28.76 4.34 39.26
C LEU A 78 -28.27 5.78 39.50
N SER A 79 -27.30 6.27 38.71
CA SER A 79 -26.92 7.68 38.81
C SER A 79 -27.95 8.59 38.13
N LYS A 80 -28.30 9.73 38.75
CA LYS A 80 -29.26 10.73 38.24
C LYS A 80 -28.86 11.40 36.90
N ILE A 81 -27.74 10.99 36.32
CA ILE A 81 -27.18 11.58 35.09
C ILE A 81 -27.97 11.05 33.87
N PRO A 82 -28.29 11.90 32.89
CA PRO A 82 -28.95 11.46 31.65
C PRO A 82 -28.15 10.38 30.91
N LEU A 83 -28.84 9.43 30.28
CA LEU A 83 -28.22 8.33 29.53
C LEU A 83 -27.26 8.85 28.45
N ALA A 84 -27.65 9.88 27.71
CA ALA A 84 -26.79 10.53 26.70
C ALA A 84 -25.46 11.02 27.30
N THR A 85 -25.51 11.67 28.47
CA THR A 85 -24.30 12.15 29.15
C THR A 85 -23.41 11.00 29.63
N LYS A 86 -23.99 9.86 30.01
CA LYS A 86 -23.23 8.67 30.40
C LYS A 86 -22.52 8.05 29.20
N TYR A 87 -23.18 7.98 28.04
CA TYR A 87 -22.55 7.53 26.81
C TYR A 87 -21.45 8.48 26.33
N VAL A 88 -21.65 9.80 26.39
CA VAL A 88 -20.59 10.77 26.07
C VAL A 88 -19.35 10.53 26.95
N ARG A 89 -19.55 10.27 28.25
CA ARG A 89 -18.45 9.94 29.18
C ARG A 89 -17.78 8.61 28.85
N LEU A 90 -18.56 7.60 28.46
CA LEU A 90 -18.02 6.32 28.01
C LEU A 90 -17.18 6.49 26.74
N THR A 91 -17.68 7.22 25.73
CA THR A 91 -16.90 7.54 24.52
C THR A 91 -15.61 8.28 24.86
N LEU A 92 -15.66 9.28 25.74
CA LEU A 92 -14.45 9.99 26.20
C LEU A 92 -13.46 9.07 26.93
N LEU A 93 -13.97 8.11 27.72
CA LEU A 93 -13.14 7.10 28.35
C LEU A 93 -12.41 6.24 27.32
N GLN A 94 -13.11 5.82 26.27
CA GLN A 94 -12.53 5.06 25.17
C GLN A 94 -11.47 5.86 24.41
N CYS A 95 -11.70 7.16 24.21
CA CYS A 95 -10.70 8.07 23.64
C CYS A 95 -9.45 8.21 24.51
N ILE A 96 -9.56 8.11 25.84
CA ILE A 96 -8.42 8.26 26.76
C ILE A 96 -7.65 6.95 26.90
N ILE A 97 -8.35 5.82 27.04
CA ILE A 97 -7.73 4.49 27.16
C ILE A 97 -6.90 4.16 25.91
N ASN A 98 -7.40 4.51 24.72
CA ASN A 98 -6.72 4.23 23.46
C ASN A 98 -5.78 5.35 22.98
N LEU A 99 -5.59 6.41 23.76
CA LEU A 99 -4.72 7.53 23.39
C LEU A 99 -3.28 7.12 23.03
N PRO A 100 -2.63 6.14 23.70
CA PRO A 100 -1.31 5.68 23.28
C PRO A 100 -1.28 5.16 21.84
N ILE A 101 -2.34 4.48 21.39
CA ILE A 101 -2.43 3.95 20.04
C ILE A 101 -2.63 5.07 19.02
N PHE A 102 -3.44 6.09 19.35
CA PHE A 102 -3.56 7.29 18.51
C PHE A 102 -2.19 7.96 18.26
N LEU A 103 -1.37 8.11 19.30
CA LEU A 103 -0.05 8.70 19.16
C LEU A 103 0.86 7.86 18.25
N ILE A 104 0.77 6.53 18.32
CA ILE A 104 1.51 5.64 17.43
C ILE A 104 1.01 5.73 16.00
N ILE A 105 -0.31 5.71 15.75
CA ILE A 105 -0.88 5.93 14.41
C ILE A 105 -0.39 7.26 13.83
N LEU A 106 -0.36 8.33 14.63
CA LEU A 106 0.11 9.64 14.19
C LEU A 106 1.60 9.62 13.80
N VAL A 107 2.45 9.02 14.64
CA VAL A 107 3.89 8.88 14.38
C VAL A 107 4.14 8.04 13.14
N GLU A 108 3.47 6.90 13.02
CA GLU A 108 3.50 6.05 11.83
C GLU A 108 3.16 6.91 10.62
N LEU A 109 1.94 7.44 10.51
CA LEU A 109 1.50 8.20 9.33
C LEU A 109 2.42 9.41 9.01
N TYR A 110 3.00 10.06 10.02
CA TYR A 110 3.97 11.14 9.84
C TYR A 110 5.26 10.68 9.16
N VAL A 111 5.74 9.47 9.45
CA VAL A 111 6.93 8.90 8.80
C VAL A 111 6.66 8.58 7.32
N MET A 112 5.41 8.24 6.95
CA MET A 112 5.04 7.94 5.55
C MET A 112 4.80 9.17 4.69
N LYS A 113 4.49 10.33 5.28
CA LYS A 113 4.08 11.50 4.53
C LYS A 113 4.68 12.79 5.08
N GLN A 114 5.09 13.67 4.17
CA GLN A 114 5.72 14.93 4.50
C GLN A 114 4.74 16.02 5.00
N ASN A 115 3.48 16.01 4.55
CA ASN A 115 2.51 17.05 4.93
C ASN A 115 1.73 16.66 6.21
N ILE A 116 2.11 17.32 7.31
CA ILE A 116 1.57 17.14 8.66
C ILE A 116 0.06 17.34 8.78
N PHE A 117 -0.56 18.23 7.99
CA PHE A 117 -2.00 18.51 8.12
C PHE A 117 -2.85 17.33 7.66
N ILE A 118 -2.44 16.69 6.57
CA ILE A 118 -3.16 15.55 6.02
C ILE A 118 -2.88 14.29 6.85
N VAL A 119 -1.67 14.16 7.39
CA VAL A 119 -1.32 13.13 8.39
C VAL A 119 -2.23 13.27 9.61
N LEU A 120 -2.38 14.48 10.16
CA LEU A 120 -3.23 14.74 11.31
C LEU A 120 -4.70 14.43 11.00
N LEU A 121 -5.19 14.83 9.83
CA LEU A 121 -6.55 14.53 9.37
C LEU A 121 -6.81 13.02 9.36
N TRP A 122 -5.95 12.24 8.71
CA TRP A 122 -6.11 10.78 8.61
C TRP A 122 -5.91 10.07 9.95
N ALA A 123 -4.98 10.53 10.80
CA ALA A 123 -4.81 10.00 12.15
C ALA A 123 -6.05 10.21 13.02
N ILE A 124 -6.64 11.42 12.98
CA ILE A 124 -7.88 11.72 13.71
C ILE A 124 -9.05 10.90 13.16
N LEU A 125 -9.22 10.87 11.83
CA LEU A 125 -10.30 10.13 11.20
C LEU A 125 -10.24 8.63 11.49
N SER A 126 -9.07 8.00 11.32
CA SER A 126 -8.87 6.57 11.59
C SER A 126 -9.10 6.24 13.06
N TYR A 127 -8.68 7.11 13.97
CA TYR A 127 -8.88 6.94 15.40
C TYR A 127 -10.37 7.05 15.80
N ILE A 128 -11.05 8.11 15.36
CA ILE A 128 -12.47 8.30 15.64
C ILE A 128 -13.28 7.19 14.98
N PHE A 129 -12.97 6.81 13.74
CA PHE A 129 -13.57 5.68 13.04
C PHE A 129 -13.50 4.40 13.89
N SER A 130 -12.32 4.07 14.41
CA SER A 130 -12.10 2.83 15.18
C SER A 130 -12.90 2.82 16.48
N ILE A 131 -12.93 3.95 17.20
CA ILE A 131 -13.76 4.10 18.41
C ILE A 131 -15.25 3.95 18.06
N MET A 132 -15.71 4.59 16.99
CA MET A 132 -17.12 4.55 16.58
C MET A 132 -17.55 3.16 16.11
N LEU A 133 -16.67 2.43 15.41
CA LEU A 133 -16.89 1.04 15.05
C LEU A 133 -17.00 0.15 16.29
N GLY A 134 -16.09 0.30 17.26
CA GLY A 134 -16.15 -0.41 18.54
C GLY A 134 -17.44 -0.12 19.32
N LEU A 135 -17.87 1.15 19.37
CA LEU A 135 -19.12 1.58 20.01
C LEU A 135 -20.33 0.95 19.32
N PHE A 136 -20.38 1.01 17.99
CA PHE A 136 -21.43 0.40 17.19
C PHE A 136 -21.56 -1.09 17.51
N LEU A 137 -20.46 -1.85 17.44
CA LEU A 137 -20.48 -3.29 17.71
C LEU A 137 -20.82 -3.61 19.18
N GLY A 138 -20.26 -2.85 20.13
CA GLY A 138 -20.53 -3.02 21.56
C GLY A 138 -22.01 -2.81 21.92
N ASN A 139 -22.67 -1.86 21.26
CA ASN A 139 -24.08 -1.54 21.50
C ASN A 139 -25.06 -2.47 20.79
N THR A 140 -24.72 -2.95 19.58
CA THR A 140 -25.71 -3.56 18.66
C THR A 140 -25.67 -5.09 18.61
N VAL A 141 -24.52 -5.72 18.87
CA VAL A 141 -24.36 -7.18 18.74
C VAL A 141 -23.83 -7.82 20.02
N SER A 142 -23.91 -9.15 20.12
CA SER A 142 -23.28 -9.87 21.25
C SER A 142 -21.76 -9.70 21.23
N LYS A 143 -21.09 -9.81 22.39
CA LYS A 143 -19.62 -9.75 22.45
C LYS A 143 -18.97 -10.72 21.47
N LYS A 144 -19.44 -11.97 21.41
CA LYS A 144 -18.93 -13.01 20.48
C LYS A 144 -19.12 -12.61 19.02
N THR A 145 -20.30 -12.12 18.65
CA THR A 145 -20.60 -11.68 17.27
C THR A 145 -19.72 -10.50 16.86
N GLY A 146 -19.55 -9.51 17.74
CA GLY A 146 -18.70 -8.36 17.43
C GLY A 146 -17.22 -8.74 17.25
N LEU A 147 -16.70 -9.69 18.05
CA LEU A 147 -15.36 -10.25 17.84
C LEU A 147 -15.21 -10.92 16.47
N ILE A 148 -16.19 -11.74 16.07
CA ILE A 148 -16.21 -12.39 14.74
C ILE A 148 -16.20 -11.34 13.63
N ILE A 149 -16.99 -10.27 13.75
CA ILE A 149 -17.02 -9.18 12.76
C ILE A 149 -15.66 -8.49 12.65
N LEU A 150 -15.02 -8.15 13.78
CA LEU A 150 -13.68 -7.53 13.75
C LEU A 150 -12.63 -8.45 13.13
N MET A 151 -12.66 -9.75 13.44
CA MET A 151 -11.77 -10.73 12.80
C MET A 151 -12.03 -10.86 11.30
N PHE A 152 -13.29 -10.82 10.87
CA PHE A 152 -13.64 -10.84 9.46
C PHE A 152 -13.14 -9.58 8.74
N ILE A 153 -13.34 -8.40 9.31
CA ILE A 153 -12.82 -7.14 8.75
C ILE A 153 -11.29 -7.22 8.62
N PHE A 154 -10.60 -7.66 9.67
CA PHE A 154 -9.14 -7.84 9.65
C PHE A 154 -8.70 -8.79 8.53
N ALA A 155 -9.25 -10.01 8.48
CA ALA A 155 -8.90 -11.01 7.49
C ALA A 155 -9.23 -10.53 6.06
N TYR A 156 -10.37 -9.86 5.88
CA TYR A 156 -10.77 -9.31 4.60
C TYR A 156 -9.74 -8.30 4.09
N ASN A 157 -9.32 -7.36 4.94
CA ASN A 157 -8.32 -6.37 4.56
C ASN A 157 -6.97 -7.04 4.28
N PHE A 158 -6.53 -7.97 5.13
CA PHE A 158 -5.24 -8.63 4.99
C PHE A 158 -5.10 -9.47 3.71
N PHE A 159 -6.15 -10.21 3.32
CA PHE A 159 -6.09 -11.11 2.17
C PHE A 159 -6.49 -10.45 0.84
N PHE A 160 -7.41 -9.49 0.85
CA PHE A 160 -7.96 -8.92 -0.38
C PHE A 160 -7.39 -7.55 -0.73
N VAL A 161 -6.89 -6.78 0.25
CA VAL A 161 -6.32 -5.46 0.00
C VAL A 161 -4.80 -5.61 -0.13
N ASN A 162 -4.32 -5.52 -1.36
CA ASN A 162 -2.89 -5.63 -1.66
C ASN A 162 -2.40 -4.34 -2.31
N ALA A 163 -1.56 -3.62 -1.58
CA ALA A 163 -1.04 -2.31 -1.93
C ALA A 163 -0.20 -2.28 -3.22
N TYR A 164 0.37 -3.44 -3.62
CA TYR A 164 1.22 -3.60 -4.79
C TYR A 164 0.50 -4.18 -5.99
N ARG A 165 -0.60 -4.91 -5.78
CA ARG A 165 -1.47 -5.24 -6.89
C ARG A 165 -2.14 -3.93 -7.29
N GLN A 166 -1.79 -3.44 -8.47
CA GLN A 166 -2.43 -2.31 -9.14
C GLN A 166 -3.90 -2.62 -9.50
N THR A 167 -4.66 -3.25 -8.61
CA THR A 167 -6.06 -3.65 -8.80
C THR A 167 -6.94 -3.11 -7.68
N GLU A 168 -6.44 -2.23 -6.78
CA GLU A 168 -7.17 -1.87 -5.55
C GLU A 168 -8.51 -1.20 -5.83
N TYR A 169 -9.49 -2.09 -5.89
CA TYR A 169 -10.90 -1.96 -5.69
C TYR A 169 -11.18 -0.97 -4.57
N SER A 170 -12.20 -0.14 -4.72
CA SER A 170 -12.84 0.45 -3.56
C SER A 170 -13.55 -0.67 -2.82
N PHE A 171 -12.86 -1.45 -1.98
CA PHE A 171 -13.55 -2.53 -1.28
C PHE A 171 -14.40 -1.93 -0.17
N ILE A 172 -15.63 -2.45 -0.03
CA ILE A 172 -16.62 -1.98 0.95
C ILE A 172 -16.04 -2.00 2.37
N PHE A 173 -15.21 -3.00 2.67
CA PHE A 173 -14.60 -3.18 3.98
C PHE A 173 -13.12 -2.77 4.04
N ALA A 174 -12.55 -2.18 3.00
CA ALA A 174 -11.18 -1.68 3.07
C ALA A 174 -11.14 -0.37 3.85
N ILE A 175 -10.65 -0.44 5.08
CA ILE A 175 -10.74 0.65 6.06
C ILE A 175 -9.46 1.49 6.14
N ASN A 176 -8.39 1.03 5.51
CA ASN A 176 -7.06 1.67 5.50
C ASN A 176 -6.59 2.06 4.08
N GLU A 177 -7.48 2.05 3.09
CA GLU A 177 -7.20 2.45 1.69
C GLU A 177 -6.60 3.86 1.54
N TYR A 178 -6.85 4.75 2.51
CA TYR A 178 -6.27 6.08 2.53
C TYR A 178 -4.75 6.08 2.71
N ILE A 179 -4.17 5.01 3.28
CA ILE A 179 -2.72 4.88 3.49
C ILE A 179 -2.00 4.70 2.15
N PHE A 180 -2.69 4.16 1.13
CA PHE A 180 -2.11 3.93 -0.20
C PHE A 180 -1.62 5.21 -0.85
N ASN A 181 -2.32 6.31 -0.58
CA ASN A 181 -1.85 7.63 -0.96
C ASN A 181 -2.26 8.63 0.10
N LEU A 182 -1.42 8.74 1.14
CA LEU A 182 -1.64 9.76 2.15
C LEU A 182 -1.56 11.17 1.54
N ASP A 183 -0.87 11.35 0.41
CA ASP A 183 -0.71 12.66 -0.24
C ASP A 183 -2.00 13.30 -0.71
N LYS A 184 -2.95 12.46 -1.09
CA LYS A 184 -4.24 12.88 -1.60
C LYS A 184 -5.35 12.48 -0.66
N ILE A 185 -6.36 13.34 -0.58
CA ILE A 185 -7.59 12.98 0.12
C ILE A 185 -8.31 11.98 -0.77
N ASN A 186 -8.22 10.70 -0.43
CA ASN A 186 -9.10 9.68 -0.98
C ASN A 186 -10.53 9.96 -0.50
N ILE A 187 -11.30 10.69 -1.31
CA ILE A 187 -12.68 11.10 -1.00
C ILE A 187 -13.56 9.89 -0.69
N ILE A 188 -13.35 8.78 -1.40
CA ILE A 188 -14.06 7.52 -1.16
C ILE A 188 -13.81 7.00 0.25
N SER A 189 -12.53 6.87 0.65
CA SER A 189 -12.16 6.45 2.01
C SER A 189 -12.68 7.41 3.07
N LEU A 190 -12.61 8.72 2.81
CA LEU A 190 -13.13 9.76 3.69
C LEU A 190 -14.64 9.57 3.92
N CYS A 191 -15.42 9.39 2.85
CA CYS A 191 -16.86 9.17 2.93
C CYS A 191 -17.20 7.86 3.66
N LYS A 192 -16.49 6.75 3.37
CA LYS A 192 -16.66 5.48 4.08
C LYS A 192 -16.45 5.64 5.59
N MET A 193 -15.36 6.32 5.98
CA MET A 193 -15.05 6.59 7.39
C MET A 193 -16.11 7.48 8.06
N LEU A 194 -16.53 8.56 7.40
CA LEU A 194 -17.57 9.46 7.93
C LEU A 194 -18.91 8.74 8.10
N ALA A 195 -19.29 7.88 7.16
CA ALA A 195 -20.52 7.08 7.26
C ALA A 195 -20.46 6.11 8.46
N ALA A 196 -19.33 5.44 8.68
CA ALA A 196 -19.14 4.58 9.84
C ALA A 196 -19.13 5.35 11.17
N ILE A 197 -18.52 6.55 11.20
CA ILE A 197 -18.58 7.46 12.35
C ILE A 197 -20.04 7.82 12.65
N PHE A 198 -20.82 8.17 11.63
CA PHE A 198 -22.24 8.47 11.77
C PHE A 198 -23.03 7.26 12.32
N LEU A 199 -22.77 6.04 11.83
CA LEU A 199 -23.38 4.81 12.37
C LEU A 199 -23.03 4.59 13.84
N GLY A 200 -21.79 4.88 14.26
CA GLY A 200 -21.39 4.84 15.67
C GLY A 200 -22.17 5.82 16.54
N ILE A 201 -22.27 7.09 16.13
CA ILE A 201 -23.05 8.13 16.82
C ILE A 201 -24.54 7.76 16.88
N PHE A 202 -25.08 7.25 15.78
CA PHE A 202 -26.47 6.80 15.70
C PHE A 202 -26.74 5.63 16.65
N SER A 203 -25.83 4.66 16.76
CA SER A 203 -25.98 3.51 17.68
C SER A 203 -26.10 3.92 19.14
N VAL A 204 -25.40 4.99 19.54
CA VAL A 204 -25.46 5.56 20.90
C VAL A 204 -26.80 6.24 21.16
N SER A 205 -27.42 6.80 20.12
CA SER A 205 -28.70 7.50 20.21
C SER A 205 -29.89 6.54 20.25
N MET A 206 -29.75 5.34 19.67
CA MET A 206 -30.74 4.27 19.76
C MET A 206 -30.76 3.68 21.18
N ARG A 207 -31.86 3.84 21.93
CA ARG A 207 -31.99 3.24 23.27
C ARG A 207 -31.87 1.71 23.17
N ARG A 208 -31.10 1.10 24.07
CA ARG A 208 -30.98 -0.36 24.17
C ARG A 208 -32.33 -1.07 24.31
N ASN A 209 -33.28 -0.51 25.07
CA ASN A 209 -34.63 -1.07 25.19
C ASN A 209 -35.43 -1.08 23.87
N HIS A 210 -35.06 -0.24 22.89
CA HIS A 210 -35.61 -0.28 21.53
C HIS A 210 -34.93 -1.36 20.67
N ILE A 211 -33.60 -1.53 20.77
CA ILE A 211 -32.85 -2.53 19.97
C ILE A 211 -33.16 -3.98 20.38
N TYR A 212 -33.43 -4.24 21.67
CA TYR A 212 -33.73 -5.59 22.19
C TYR A 212 -35.22 -5.95 22.17
N SER A 213 -36.10 -5.05 21.73
CA SER A 213 -37.46 -5.39 21.32
C SER A 213 -37.40 -6.23 20.04
N ASN A 214 -37.98 -7.44 20.05
CA ASN A 214 -38.01 -8.32 18.88
C ASN A 214 -38.59 -7.65 17.61
N LYS A 215 -39.39 -6.57 17.74
CA LYS A 215 -39.95 -5.84 16.59
C LYS A 215 -38.98 -4.84 15.95
N GLU A 216 -38.05 -4.26 16.70
CA GLU A 216 -37.22 -3.12 16.25
C GLU A 216 -35.75 -3.51 15.97
N LYS A 217 -35.30 -4.69 16.40
CA LYS A 217 -34.04 -5.31 15.92
C LYS A 217 -33.98 -5.38 14.39
N TYR A 218 -35.15 -5.53 13.75
CA TYR A 218 -35.33 -5.49 12.30
C TYR A 218 -35.24 -4.10 11.68
N MET A 219 -35.21 -2.98 12.43
CA MET A 219 -34.95 -1.64 11.87
C MET A 219 -33.46 -1.38 11.62
N LEU A 220 -32.57 -2.03 12.38
CA LEU A 220 -31.13 -1.87 12.19
C LEU A 220 -30.66 -2.39 10.82
N ILE A 221 -31.29 -3.47 10.34
CA ILE A 221 -30.97 -4.11 9.06
C ILE A 221 -31.26 -3.16 7.87
N PRO A 222 -32.47 -2.58 7.71
CA PRO A 222 -32.76 -1.55 6.73
C PRO A 222 -31.84 -0.33 6.83
N ILE A 223 -31.45 0.11 8.03
CA ILE A 223 -30.55 1.27 8.20
C ILE A 223 -29.14 0.93 7.71
N LEU A 224 -28.64 -0.27 8.01
CA LEU A 224 -27.35 -0.74 7.49
C LEU A 224 -27.39 -0.92 5.97
N ILE A 225 -28.47 -1.49 5.44
CA ILE A 225 -28.69 -1.62 3.99
C ILE A 225 -28.75 -0.24 3.34
N ALA A 226 -29.51 0.70 3.90
CA ALA A 226 -29.59 2.08 3.41
C ALA A 226 -28.24 2.79 3.47
N GLY A 227 -27.47 2.60 4.55
CA GLY A 227 -26.11 3.14 4.67
C GLY A 227 -25.17 2.60 3.59
N ILE A 228 -25.20 1.28 3.34
CA ILE A 228 -24.46 0.66 2.25
C ILE A 228 -24.91 1.22 0.89
N ILE A 229 -26.22 1.32 0.65
CA ILE A 229 -26.77 1.87 -0.60
C ILE A 229 -26.31 3.32 -0.80
N VAL A 230 -26.32 4.15 0.25
CA VAL A 230 -25.86 5.54 0.18
C VAL A 230 -24.36 5.58 -0.16
N ILE A 231 -23.53 4.78 0.52
CA ILE A 231 -22.09 4.69 0.24
C ILE A 231 -21.87 4.28 -1.22
N GLU A 232 -22.50 3.19 -1.69
CA GLU A 232 -22.36 2.69 -3.06
C GLU A 232 -22.88 3.69 -4.10
N SER A 233 -23.98 4.38 -3.81
CA SER A 233 -24.53 5.40 -4.71
C SER A 233 -23.61 6.62 -4.80
N SER A 234 -23.05 7.05 -3.67
CA SER A 234 -22.05 8.13 -3.64
C SER A 234 -20.78 7.73 -4.39
N LEU A 235 -20.33 6.48 -4.25
CA LEU A 235 -19.20 5.93 -5.00
C LEU A 235 -19.45 5.97 -6.51
N PHE A 236 -20.63 5.53 -6.93
CA PHE A 236 -21.03 5.53 -8.32
C PHE A 236 -21.11 6.95 -8.91
N VAL A 237 -21.69 7.90 -8.17
CA VAL A 237 -21.78 9.30 -8.60
C VAL A 237 -20.38 9.93 -8.69
N TYR A 238 -19.53 9.70 -7.69
CA TYR A 238 -18.15 10.19 -7.71
C TYR A 238 -17.36 9.65 -8.91
N ALA A 239 -17.42 8.33 -9.13
CA ALA A 239 -16.81 7.68 -10.29
C ALA A 239 -17.31 8.28 -11.61
N ARG A 240 -18.61 8.52 -11.73
CA ARG A 240 -19.21 9.12 -12.92
C ARG A 240 -18.71 10.54 -13.17
N ILE A 241 -18.64 11.37 -12.13
CA ILE A 241 -18.14 12.76 -12.24
C ILE A 241 -16.68 12.76 -12.66
N GLU A 242 -15.83 11.98 -12.00
CA GLU A 242 -14.40 11.87 -12.32
C GLU A 242 -14.19 11.34 -13.75
N SER A 243 -14.99 10.35 -14.17
CA SER A 243 -14.96 9.79 -15.54
C SER A 243 -15.43 10.74 -16.64
N SER A 244 -16.08 11.84 -16.26
CA SER A 244 -16.65 12.83 -17.20
C SER A 244 -15.77 14.06 -17.38
N ARG A 245 -14.61 14.11 -16.72
CA ARG A 245 -13.65 15.21 -16.85
C ARG A 245 -13.05 15.22 -18.25
N GLU A 246 -12.91 16.41 -18.81
CA GLU A 246 -12.21 16.57 -20.10
C GLU A 246 -10.76 16.08 -19.98
N PRO A 247 -10.26 15.31 -20.95
CA PRO A 247 -8.87 14.89 -20.98
C PRO A 247 -7.93 16.09 -20.99
N GLN A 248 -6.84 16.00 -20.21
CA GLN A 248 -5.79 17.01 -20.21
C GLN A 248 -4.62 16.52 -21.04
N ILE A 249 -4.12 17.35 -21.96
CA ILE A 249 -2.94 17.04 -22.77
C ILE A 249 -1.76 17.88 -22.28
N LYS A 250 -0.63 17.24 -21.99
CA LYS A 250 0.63 17.90 -21.61
C LYS A 250 1.82 17.29 -22.35
N TRP A 251 2.86 18.09 -22.54
CA TRP A 251 4.16 17.61 -23.04
C TRP A 251 5.11 17.39 -21.86
N ILE A 252 5.62 16.15 -21.71
CA ILE A 252 6.50 15.76 -20.61
C ILE A 252 7.62 14.88 -21.18
N GLU A 253 8.88 15.21 -20.90
CA GLU A 253 10.06 14.45 -21.37
C GLU A 253 10.02 14.14 -22.88
N GLY A 254 9.54 15.09 -23.69
CA GLY A 254 9.46 14.95 -25.15
C GLY A 254 8.30 14.09 -25.68
N HIS A 255 7.37 13.67 -24.82
CA HIS A 255 6.19 12.87 -25.20
C HIS A 255 4.90 13.69 -25.07
N GLU A 256 3.94 13.45 -25.97
CA GLU A 256 2.57 13.95 -25.83
C GLU A 256 1.80 13.01 -24.88
N VAL A 257 1.30 13.56 -23.78
CA VAL A 257 0.66 12.78 -22.71
C VAL A 257 -0.78 13.21 -22.55
N THR A 258 -1.70 12.27 -22.74
CA THR A 258 -3.12 12.46 -22.48
C THR A 258 -3.49 11.87 -21.13
N PHE A 259 -3.92 12.71 -20.20
CA PHE A 259 -4.42 12.32 -18.89
C PHE A 259 -5.96 12.25 -18.91
N LYS A 260 -6.51 11.08 -18.60
CA LYS A 260 -7.96 10.83 -18.49
C LYS A 260 -8.34 10.52 -17.05
N ASN A 261 -9.39 11.20 -16.56
CA ASN A 261 -9.98 11.01 -15.23
C ASN A 261 -8.98 11.15 -14.06
N ILE A 262 -7.85 11.80 -14.29
CA ILE A 262 -6.80 12.03 -13.31
C ILE A 262 -6.28 13.46 -13.47
N ASN A 263 -5.90 14.09 -12.36
CA ASN A 263 -5.14 15.33 -12.44
C ASN A 263 -3.78 15.02 -13.09
N SER A 264 -3.31 15.84 -14.01
CA SER A 264 -2.01 15.60 -14.64
C SER A 264 -0.84 15.77 -13.66
N ASP A 265 -0.94 16.70 -12.71
CA ASP A 265 0.11 16.96 -11.70
C ASP A 265 0.35 15.76 -10.78
N ASP A 266 -0.64 14.90 -10.67
CA ASP A 266 -0.70 13.75 -9.78
C ASP A 266 0.13 12.56 -10.24
N TYR A 267 0.57 12.55 -11.51
CA TYR A 267 1.29 11.42 -12.13
C TYR A 267 2.46 11.86 -13.04
N VAL A 268 2.88 13.12 -12.98
CA VAL A 268 4.03 13.63 -13.74
C VAL A 268 5.28 12.79 -13.51
N LYS A 269 5.56 12.41 -12.26
CA LYS A 269 6.72 11.58 -11.91
C LYS A 269 6.65 10.17 -12.52
N GLY A 270 5.46 9.59 -12.62
CA GLY A 270 5.26 8.30 -13.29
C GLY A 270 5.60 8.38 -14.78
N VAL A 271 5.21 9.47 -15.43
CA VAL A 271 5.55 9.74 -16.83
C VAL A 271 7.05 9.99 -17.03
N GLU A 272 7.68 10.78 -16.14
CA GLU A 272 9.13 11.00 -16.18
C GLU A 272 9.90 9.67 -16.09
N LEU A 273 9.50 8.78 -15.18
CA LEU A 273 10.08 7.44 -15.06
C LEU A 273 9.91 6.62 -16.34
N LEU A 274 8.69 6.57 -16.89
CA LEU A 274 8.40 5.86 -18.15
C LEU A 274 9.29 6.33 -19.30
N ALA A 275 9.35 7.65 -19.51
CA ALA A 275 10.11 8.25 -20.61
C ALA A 275 11.62 8.04 -20.47
N LYS A 276 12.17 8.22 -19.27
CA LYS A 276 13.60 7.99 -19.00
C LYS A 276 13.96 6.52 -19.13
N LEU A 277 13.13 5.60 -18.63
CA LEU A 277 13.33 4.17 -18.83
C LEU A 277 13.29 3.81 -20.32
N GLN A 278 12.30 4.29 -21.08
CA GLN A 278 12.24 4.07 -22.54
C GLN A 278 13.56 4.49 -23.19
N LYS A 279 14.06 5.69 -22.89
CA LYS A 279 15.33 6.20 -23.40
C LYS A 279 16.51 5.26 -23.07
N SER A 280 16.57 4.72 -21.86
CA SER A 280 17.60 3.76 -21.46
C SER A 280 17.50 2.41 -22.17
N TYR A 281 16.30 1.99 -22.60
CA TYR A 281 16.09 0.72 -23.29
C TYR A 281 16.16 0.79 -24.83
N LEU A 282 16.04 1.98 -25.43
CA LEU A 282 16.17 2.17 -26.88
C LEU A 282 17.46 1.59 -27.49
N PRO A 283 18.67 1.76 -26.89
CA PRO A 283 19.90 1.22 -27.45
C PRO A 283 19.92 -0.31 -27.53
N PHE A 284 19.12 -1.01 -26.73
CA PHE A 284 19.02 -2.47 -26.75
C PHE A 284 17.94 -2.99 -27.72
N GLY A 285 17.31 -2.10 -28.49
CA GLY A 285 16.21 -2.43 -29.41
C GLY A 285 14.83 -2.39 -28.76
N GLY A 286 14.66 -1.64 -27.67
CA GLY A 286 13.35 -1.40 -27.05
C GLY A 286 12.42 -0.60 -27.96
N SER A 287 11.11 -0.72 -27.75
CA SER A 287 10.12 0.00 -28.55
C SER A 287 10.19 1.51 -28.33
N LYS A 288 10.02 2.28 -29.40
CA LYS A 288 9.86 3.74 -29.34
C LYS A 288 8.37 4.08 -29.34
N VAL A 289 7.94 4.75 -28.28
CA VAL A 289 6.57 5.24 -28.11
C VAL A 289 6.60 6.77 -28.20
N GLU A 290 5.59 7.35 -28.84
CA GLU A 290 5.50 8.81 -29.04
C GLU A 290 4.39 9.43 -28.18
N LYS A 291 3.37 8.65 -27.85
CA LYS A 291 2.20 9.11 -27.08
C LYS A 291 1.93 8.23 -25.89
N TYR A 292 1.67 8.88 -24.76
CA TYR A 292 1.25 8.20 -23.54
C TYR A 292 -0.19 8.55 -23.22
N GLU A 293 -0.99 7.55 -22.90
CA GLU A 293 -2.34 7.71 -22.35
C GLU A 293 -2.33 7.23 -20.90
N ILE A 294 -2.48 8.16 -19.95
CA ILE A 294 -2.57 7.86 -18.53
C ILE A 294 -4.04 7.96 -18.11
N ASN A 295 -4.65 6.83 -17.75
CA ASN A 295 -6.08 6.77 -17.46
C ASN A 295 -6.32 6.25 -16.05
N LYS A 296 -7.00 7.03 -15.21
CA LYS A 296 -7.50 6.54 -13.92
C LYS A 296 -8.83 5.83 -14.13
N ILE A 297 -8.90 4.55 -13.78
CA ILE A 297 -10.14 3.79 -13.88
C ILE A 297 -10.89 3.83 -12.55
N PHE A 298 -12.17 4.19 -12.60
CA PHE A 298 -13.09 4.16 -11.47
C PHE A 298 -14.18 3.12 -11.74
N LEU A 299 -14.30 2.08 -10.91
CA LEU A 299 -15.54 1.29 -10.82
C LEU A 299 -15.98 1.18 -9.36
N SER A 300 -17.28 0.95 -9.16
CA SER A 300 -17.87 0.73 -7.83
C SER A 300 -17.35 -0.55 -7.18
N SER A 301 -17.53 -0.67 -5.86
CA SER A 301 -17.10 -1.82 -5.06
C SER A 301 -17.61 -3.17 -5.59
N PHE A 302 -18.78 -3.17 -6.24
CA PHE A 302 -19.37 -4.34 -6.89
C PHE A 302 -19.06 -4.45 -8.38
N GLY A 303 -18.87 -3.33 -9.09
CA GLY A 303 -18.72 -3.31 -10.55
C GLY A 303 -17.53 -4.13 -11.05
N TRP A 304 -16.43 -4.16 -10.29
CA TRP A 304 -15.21 -4.88 -10.65
C TRP A 304 -15.35 -6.41 -10.76
N LYS A 305 -16.36 -7.03 -10.14
CA LYS A 305 -16.60 -8.49 -10.25
C LYS A 305 -17.29 -8.88 -11.56
N PHE A 306 -17.82 -7.91 -12.29
CA PHE A 306 -18.70 -8.12 -13.44
C PHE A 306 -18.18 -7.47 -14.72
N VAL A 307 -16.96 -6.93 -14.70
CA VAL A 307 -16.33 -6.24 -15.83
C VAL A 307 -14.96 -6.87 -16.09
N ASP A 308 -14.72 -7.29 -17.33
CA ASP A 308 -13.40 -7.71 -17.79
C ASP A 308 -12.46 -6.51 -17.69
N GLN A 309 -11.37 -6.68 -16.93
CA GLN A 309 -10.43 -5.62 -16.66
C GLN A 309 -9.43 -5.52 -17.81
N GLU A 310 -9.17 -4.30 -18.29
CA GLU A 310 -8.04 -4.06 -19.20
C GLU A 310 -6.74 -4.28 -18.45
N ASP A 311 -5.69 -4.70 -19.17
CA ASP A 311 -4.36 -4.80 -18.59
C ASP A 311 -3.90 -3.44 -18.03
N PRO A 312 -3.15 -3.41 -16.91
CA PRO A 312 -2.67 -2.16 -16.32
C PRO A 312 -1.78 -1.34 -17.25
N ILE A 313 -1.05 -2.01 -18.14
CA ILE A 313 -0.16 -1.38 -19.10
C ILE A 313 -0.36 -2.08 -20.44
N ILE A 314 -0.70 -1.31 -21.47
CA ILE A 314 -0.94 -1.79 -22.83
C ILE A 314 -0.03 -1.02 -23.77
N LEU A 315 0.83 -1.73 -24.49
CA LEU A 315 1.68 -1.17 -25.53
C LEU A 315 1.14 -1.59 -26.90
N ASP A 316 0.62 -0.63 -27.66
CA ASP A 316 0.18 -0.84 -29.04
C ASP A 316 0.99 0.03 -30.00
N LYS A 317 1.99 -0.58 -30.64
CA LYS A 317 2.92 0.07 -31.58
C LYS A 317 3.59 1.31 -30.99
N ASN A 318 3.03 2.49 -31.26
CA ASN A 318 3.58 3.79 -30.90
C ASN A 318 2.85 4.47 -29.74
N ASP A 319 1.79 3.83 -29.23
CA ASP A 319 0.95 4.34 -28.16
C ASP A 319 1.06 3.44 -26.93
N LEU A 320 1.35 4.04 -25.77
CA LEU A 320 1.37 3.36 -24.49
C LEU A 320 0.20 3.84 -23.64
N ARG A 321 -0.68 2.91 -23.24
CA ARG A 321 -1.73 3.18 -22.26
C ARG A 321 -1.34 2.63 -20.90
N VAL A 322 -1.48 3.45 -19.87
CA VAL A 322 -1.32 3.09 -18.46
C VAL A 322 -2.64 3.30 -17.75
N ASN A 323 -3.26 2.19 -17.36
CA ASN A 323 -4.51 2.14 -16.61
C ASN A 323 -4.21 2.07 -15.11
N ILE A 324 -4.49 3.17 -14.42
CA ILE A 324 -4.26 3.32 -12.98
C ILE A 324 -5.52 2.89 -12.22
N TYR A 325 -5.46 1.75 -11.54
CA TYR A 325 -6.57 1.26 -10.73
C TYR A 325 -6.41 1.58 -9.25
N SER A 326 -5.23 1.39 -8.66
CA SER A 326 -4.97 1.73 -7.25
C SER A 326 -4.60 3.21 -7.07
N LEU A 327 -4.85 3.75 -5.87
CA LEU A 327 -4.26 5.01 -5.44
C LEU A 327 -2.79 4.88 -5.02
N SER A 328 -2.32 3.68 -4.66
CA SER A 328 -0.91 3.41 -4.36
C SER A 328 -0.02 3.78 -5.54
N ALA A 329 -0.44 3.45 -6.77
CA ALA A 329 0.26 3.82 -8.00
C ALA A 329 0.48 5.34 -8.16
N LEU A 330 -0.25 6.18 -7.41
CA LEU A 330 -0.09 7.63 -7.40
C LEU A 330 0.81 8.14 -6.27
N ASN A 331 1.42 7.25 -5.48
CA ASN A 331 2.29 7.57 -4.35
C ASN A 331 3.75 7.53 -4.80
N PHE A 332 4.31 8.71 -5.06
CA PHE A 332 5.70 8.89 -5.48
C PHE A 332 6.65 9.27 -4.34
N TYR A 333 6.22 9.10 -3.08
CA TYR A 333 7.00 9.41 -1.89
C TYR A 333 7.43 8.15 -1.13
N GLU A 334 6.63 7.08 -1.21
CA GLU A 334 6.96 5.79 -0.60
C GLU A 334 7.93 4.99 -1.50
N PRO A 335 9.18 4.74 -1.06
CA PRO A 335 10.19 4.05 -1.86
C PRO A 335 9.73 2.71 -2.42
N SER A 336 9.11 1.85 -1.60
CA SER A 336 8.69 0.52 -2.05
C SER A 336 7.66 0.56 -3.18
N VAL A 337 6.78 1.57 -3.18
CA VAL A 337 5.76 1.72 -4.22
C VAL A 337 6.38 2.26 -5.51
N VAL A 338 7.27 3.25 -5.41
CA VAL A 338 7.98 3.78 -6.59
C VAL A 338 8.84 2.70 -7.25
N ILE A 339 9.59 1.93 -6.45
CA ILE A 339 10.43 0.85 -6.96
C ILE A 339 9.57 -0.21 -7.66
N ASN A 340 8.44 -0.61 -7.06
CA ASN A 340 7.52 -1.55 -7.69
C ASN A 340 6.96 -1.03 -9.04
N ASN A 341 6.56 0.25 -9.10
CA ASN A 341 6.12 0.86 -10.36
C ASN A 341 7.24 0.89 -11.41
N CYS A 342 8.48 1.21 -11.00
CA CYS A 342 9.65 1.16 -11.89
C CYS A 342 9.90 -0.25 -12.41
N ASP A 343 9.77 -1.28 -11.58
CA ASP A 343 9.96 -2.67 -11.97
C ASP A 343 8.90 -3.12 -13.01
N ASP A 344 7.64 -2.68 -12.86
CA ASP A 344 6.57 -2.90 -13.86
C ASP A 344 6.92 -2.24 -15.20
N PHE A 345 7.43 -1.01 -15.18
CA PHE A 345 7.86 -0.30 -16.38
C PHE A 345 9.12 -0.91 -17.02
N ILE A 346 10.07 -1.37 -16.21
CA ILE A 346 11.25 -2.09 -16.68
C ILE A 346 10.83 -3.38 -17.38
N LEU A 347 9.89 -4.13 -16.80
CA LEU A 347 9.37 -5.35 -17.42
C LEU A 347 8.72 -5.06 -18.78
N LEU A 348 7.90 -4.01 -18.86
CA LEU A 348 7.33 -3.52 -20.12
C LEU A 348 8.42 -3.28 -21.16
N TRP A 349 9.43 -2.47 -20.85
CA TRP A 349 10.44 -2.09 -21.83
C TRP A 349 11.35 -3.26 -22.23
N LYS A 350 11.70 -4.15 -21.29
CA LYS A 350 12.45 -5.37 -21.59
C LYS A 350 11.69 -6.30 -22.53
N THR A 351 10.42 -6.55 -22.22
CA THR A 351 9.58 -7.43 -23.06
C THR A 351 9.25 -6.82 -24.42
N SER A 352 9.43 -5.51 -24.59
CA SER A 352 9.35 -4.85 -25.90
C SER A 352 10.56 -5.13 -26.81
N ILE A 353 11.66 -5.68 -26.27
CA ILE A 353 12.85 -6.06 -27.02
C ILE A 353 12.65 -7.47 -27.58
N ASP A 354 12.58 -7.61 -28.90
CA ASP A 354 12.34 -8.91 -29.56
C ASP A 354 13.30 -10.02 -29.08
N LYS A 355 14.58 -9.67 -28.89
CA LYS A 355 15.62 -10.60 -28.43
C LYS A 355 15.44 -11.09 -26.99
N TYR A 356 14.83 -10.28 -26.13
CA TYR A 356 14.57 -10.64 -24.72
C TYR A 356 13.54 -11.76 -24.59
N ASN A 357 12.62 -11.84 -25.56
CA ASN A 357 11.56 -12.86 -25.59
C ASN A 357 12.01 -14.20 -26.20
N ARG A 358 13.25 -14.27 -26.71
CA ARG A 358 13.84 -15.50 -27.25
C ARG A 358 14.46 -16.33 -26.11
N ASP A 359 14.69 -17.62 -26.35
CA ASP A 359 15.27 -18.57 -25.38
C ASP A 359 16.79 -18.39 -25.15
N ASN A 360 17.30 -17.15 -25.10
CA ASN A 360 18.70 -16.86 -24.74
C ASN A 360 18.78 -16.40 -23.28
N ARG A 361 19.15 -17.34 -22.38
CA ARG A 361 19.28 -17.06 -20.94
C ARG A 361 20.32 -15.97 -20.64
N TYR A 362 21.42 -15.91 -21.40
CA TYR A 362 22.53 -15.00 -21.10
C TYR A 362 22.14 -13.56 -21.40
N PHE A 363 21.53 -13.33 -22.57
CA PHE A 363 20.94 -12.04 -22.91
C PHE A 363 19.97 -11.58 -21.83
N LYS A 364 19.04 -12.46 -21.43
CA LYS A 364 18.01 -12.15 -20.44
C LYS A 364 18.62 -11.76 -19.08
N HIS A 365 19.56 -12.56 -18.58
CA HIS A 365 20.20 -12.32 -17.29
C HIS A 365 21.11 -11.10 -17.30
N ILE A 366 21.87 -10.83 -18.38
CA ILE A 366 22.66 -9.61 -18.50
C ILE A 366 21.76 -8.38 -18.45
N LEU A 367 20.67 -8.38 -19.21
CA LEU A 367 19.73 -7.25 -19.20
C LEU A 367 19.02 -7.12 -17.85
N ASP A 368 18.64 -8.22 -17.19
CA ASP A 368 18.06 -8.21 -15.84
C ASP A 368 19.04 -7.67 -14.79
N GLY A 369 20.34 -7.89 -14.96
CA GLY A 369 21.38 -7.32 -14.11
C GLY A 369 21.56 -5.82 -14.34
N ALA A 370 21.70 -5.44 -15.61
CA ALA A 370 21.84 -4.04 -16.01
C ALA A 370 20.61 -3.19 -15.62
N SER A 371 19.42 -3.81 -15.60
CA SER A 371 18.16 -3.18 -15.20
C SER A 371 18.23 -2.53 -13.81
N GLU A 372 18.98 -3.11 -12.88
CA GLU A 372 19.08 -2.58 -11.50
C GLU A 372 19.87 -1.26 -11.48
N VAL A 373 20.92 -1.14 -12.31
CA VAL A 373 21.70 0.10 -12.47
C VAL A 373 20.90 1.14 -13.24
N ILE A 374 20.23 0.74 -14.33
CA ILE A 374 19.32 1.62 -15.09
C ILE A 374 18.23 2.18 -14.17
N LYS A 375 17.62 1.33 -13.34
CA LYS A 375 16.63 1.74 -12.31
C LYS A 375 17.21 2.77 -11.36
N ARG A 376 18.41 2.54 -10.82
CA ARG A 376 19.11 3.49 -9.94
C ARG A 376 19.30 4.85 -10.62
N ASN A 377 19.85 4.85 -11.83
CA ASN A 377 20.16 6.08 -12.57
C ASN A 377 18.89 6.88 -12.88
N VAL A 378 17.83 6.21 -13.37
CA VAL A 378 16.56 6.87 -13.65
C VAL A 378 15.90 7.43 -12.37
N ILE A 379 15.98 6.71 -11.25
CA ILE A 379 15.47 7.19 -9.96
C ILE A 379 16.28 8.41 -9.49
N TYR A 380 17.60 8.40 -9.62
CA TYR A 380 18.46 9.53 -9.26
C TYR A 380 18.13 10.77 -10.09
N GLU A 381 17.96 10.61 -11.40
CA GLU A 381 17.58 11.69 -12.31
C GLU A 381 16.17 12.23 -12.04
N THR A 382 15.27 11.43 -11.46
CA THR A 382 13.86 11.78 -11.28
C THR A 382 13.56 12.36 -9.90
N PHE A 383 14.19 11.83 -8.85
CA PHE A 383 13.94 12.22 -7.46
C PHE A 383 15.13 12.91 -6.79
N GLY A 384 16.31 12.89 -7.41
CA GLY A 384 17.57 13.35 -6.85
C GLY A 384 18.25 12.30 -5.98
N GLU A 385 19.58 12.27 -5.97
CA GLU A 385 20.40 11.24 -5.29
C GLU A 385 20.11 11.14 -3.78
N ASN A 386 19.77 12.25 -3.14
CA ASN A 386 19.54 12.31 -1.69
C ASN A 386 18.12 11.88 -1.26
N SER A 387 17.23 11.55 -2.20
CA SER A 387 15.85 11.16 -1.90
C SER A 387 15.79 9.81 -1.16
N ALA A 388 14.72 9.58 -0.39
CA ALA A 388 14.50 8.30 0.28
C ALA A 388 14.39 7.13 -0.73
N VAL A 389 13.79 7.39 -1.89
CA VAL A 389 13.65 6.41 -2.99
C VAL A 389 15.02 6.03 -3.56
N SER A 390 15.87 7.03 -3.79
CA SER A 390 17.24 6.85 -4.29
C SER A 390 18.07 6.01 -3.35
N LYS A 391 18.07 6.35 -2.05
CA LYS A 391 18.81 5.59 -1.02
C LYS A 391 18.34 4.15 -0.89
N GLN A 392 17.03 3.91 -0.97
CA GLN A 392 16.49 2.56 -0.93
C GLN A 392 16.89 1.76 -2.17
N THR A 393 16.81 2.36 -3.36
CA THR A 393 17.21 1.71 -4.62
C THR A 393 18.71 1.38 -4.63
N GLU A 394 19.53 2.29 -4.12
CA GLU A 394 20.97 2.08 -3.98
C GLU A 394 21.29 0.91 -3.03
N LYS A 395 20.64 0.88 -1.87
CA LYS A 395 20.75 -0.23 -0.91
C LYS A 395 20.33 -1.56 -1.55
N ASP A 396 19.23 -1.58 -2.29
CA ASP A 396 18.73 -2.78 -2.96
C ASP A 396 19.72 -3.26 -4.02
N MET A 397 20.32 -2.36 -4.80
CA MET A 397 21.37 -2.68 -5.77
C MET A 397 22.63 -3.26 -5.10
N TYR A 398 23.16 -2.62 -4.04
CA TYR A 398 24.34 -3.12 -3.33
C TYR A 398 24.11 -4.45 -2.63
N SER A 399 22.88 -4.74 -2.19
CA SER A 399 22.54 -6.05 -1.62
C SER A 399 22.77 -7.20 -2.62
N ILE A 400 22.68 -6.93 -3.92
CA ILE A 400 22.99 -7.90 -4.97
C ILE A 400 24.50 -8.14 -5.05
N TYR A 401 25.32 -7.09 -4.94
CA TYR A 401 26.78 -7.22 -4.88
C TYR A 401 27.22 -8.04 -3.66
N ASP A 402 26.66 -7.75 -2.49
CA ASP A 402 27.05 -8.36 -1.21
C ASP A 402 26.68 -9.84 -1.07
N ALA A 403 25.66 -10.30 -1.80
CA ALA A 403 25.27 -11.70 -1.74
C ALA A 403 26.36 -12.62 -2.35
N PRO A 404 26.38 -13.94 -2.08
CA PRO A 404 27.32 -14.87 -2.71
C PRO A 404 27.08 -15.03 -4.23
N ILE A 405 28.18 -15.19 -4.97
CA ILE A 405 28.17 -15.52 -6.40
C ILE A 405 27.98 -17.03 -6.56
N THR A 406 27.08 -17.42 -7.47
CA THR A 406 26.69 -18.81 -7.72
C THR A 406 26.46 -19.01 -9.22
N LYS A 407 26.47 -20.28 -9.66
CA LYS A 407 26.19 -20.63 -11.06
C LYS A 407 24.83 -20.15 -11.58
N PHE A 408 23.88 -19.85 -10.68
CA PHE A 408 22.54 -19.41 -11.04
C PHE A 408 22.40 -17.88 -11.14
N ASN A 409 23.32 -17.10 -10.55
CA ASN A 409 23.20 -15.63 -10.49
C ASN A 409 24.38 -14.88 -11.11
N TYR A 410 25.48 -15.55 -11.45
CA TYR A 410 26.71 -14.88 -11.91
C TYR A 410 26.51 -14.07 -13.21
N VAL A 411 25.72 -14.58 -14.17
CA VAL A 411 25.42 -13.83 -15.41
C VAL A 411 24.68 -12.53 -15.10
N LYS A 412 23.70 -12.57 -14.18
CA LYS A 412 23.00 -11.36 -13.71
C LYS A 412 23.98 -10.38 -13.06
N ARG A 413 24.94 -10.89 -12.27
CA ARG A 413 25.97 -10.05 -11.62
C ARG A 413 26.94 -9.42 -12.61
N ILE A 414 27.29 -10.12 -13.69
CA ILE A 414 28.07 -9.52 -14.77
C ILE A 414 27.26 -8.39 -15.40
N GLY A 415 25.98 -8.60 -15.70
CA GLY A 415 25.13 -7.53 -16.25
C GLY A 415 25.08 -6.29 -15.34
N LEU A 416 24.96 -6.50 -14.04
CA LEU A 416 25.03 -5.44 -13.02
C LEU A 416 26.39 -4.73 -13.06
N LEU A 417 27.49 -5.47 -12.97
CA LEU A 417 28.86 -4.96 -12.99
C LEU A 417 29.16 -4.16 -14.26
N THR A 418 28.80 -4.72 -15.42
CA THR A 418 29.00 -4.08 -16.72
C THR A 418 28.24 -2.77 -16.79
N ALA A 419 26.98 -2.73 -16.35
CA ALA A 419 26.21 -1.49 -16.35
C ALA A 419 26.74 -0.44 -15.38
N ASP A 420 27.33 -0.84 -14.25
CA ASP A 420 27.79 0.06 -13.19
C ASP A 420 29.21 0.59 -13.41
N LYS A 421 30.15 -0.25 -13.85
CA LYS A 421 31.58 0.11 -14.02
C LYS A 421 32.03 0.23 -15.47
N TYR A 422 31.40 -0.52 -16.39
CA TYR A 422 31.83 -0.67 -17.78
C TYR A 422 30.68 -0.34 -18.75
N GLU A 423 29.91 0.71 -18.43
CA GLU A 423 28.64 1.02 -19.11
C GLU A 423 28.81 1.13 -20.64
N ASN A 424 29.94 1.67 -21.08
CA ASN A 424 30.32 1.79 -22.48
C ASN A 424 30.44 0.44 -23.23
N GLN A 425 30.65 -0.67 -22.52
CA GLN A 425 30.74 -2.02 -23.09
C GLN A 425 29.40 -2.76 -23.09
N LEU A 426 28.39 -2.28 -22.33
CA LEU A 426 27.14 -3.00 -22.11
C LEU A 426 26.37 -3.27 -23.41
N ILE A 427 26.20 -2.25 -24.26
CA ILE A 427 25.48 -2.37 -25.53
C ILE A 427 26.18 -3.40 -26.43
N GLN A 428 27.51 -3.31 -26.55
CA GLN A 428 28.28 -4.22 -27.40
C GLN A 428 28.24 -5.66 -26.89
N LEU A 429 28.30 -5.87 -25.57
CA LEU A 429 28.15 -7.18 -24.94
C LEU A 429 26.78 -7.78 -25.27
N VAL A 430 25.70 -7.00 -25.14
CA VAL A 430 24.33 -7.43 -25.44
C VAL A 430 24.17 -7.79 -26.93
N GLU A 431 24.77 -7.02 -27.84
CA GLU A 431 24.77 -7.32 -29.27
C GLU A 431 25.54 -8.61 -29.60
N ASP A 432 26.72 -8.78 -29.01
CA ASP A 432 27.56 -9.96 -29.24
C ASP A 432 26.90 -11.25 -28.70
N LEU A 433 26.21 -11.18 -27.55
CA LEU A 433 25.45 -12.32 -27.00
C LEU A 433 24.40 -12.87 -27.97
N ASP A 434 23.74 -11.98 -28.72
CA ASP A 434 22.78 -12.36 -29.75
C ASP A 434 23.49 -12.87 -31.01
N LYS A 435 24.51 -12.14 -31.48
CA LYS A 435 25.28 -12.47 -32.69
C LYS A 435 25.95 -13.85 -32.61
N PHE A 436 26.58 -14.17 -31.48
CA PHE A 436 27.24 -15.46 -31.29
C PHE A 436 26.30 -16.56 -30.78
N SER A 437 25.04 -16.22 -30.45
CA SER A 437 24.04 -17.18 -29.99
C SER A 437 24.56 -18.07 -28.86
N ILE A 438 25.07 -17.45 -27.80
CA ILE A 438 25.71 -18.14 -26.65
C ILE A 438 24.72 -19.09 -25.97
N LYS A 439 25.12 -20.36 -25.79
CA LYS A 439 24.27 -21.42 -25.19
C LYS A 439 24.85 -22.07 -23.95
N THR A 440 26.15 -21.96 -23.71
CA THR A 440 26.83 -22.62 -22.59
C THR A 440 27.68 -21.65 -21.77
N ASP A 441 27.95 -22.02 -20.52
CA ASP A 441 28.71 -21.17 -19.59
C ASP A 441 30.13 -20.96 -20.09
N LYS A 442 30.75 -22.01 -20.64
CA LYS A 442 32.04 -21.92 -21.32
C LYS A 442 32.04 -20.91 -22.47
N GLN A 443 31.07 -20.99 -23.39
CA GLN A 443 30.97 -20.04 -24.51
C GLN A 443 30.81 -18.59 -24.04
N PHE A 444 30.07 -18.39 -22.94
CA PHE A 444 29.88 -17.07 -22.35
C PHE A 444 31.18 -16.55 -21.73
N VAL A 445 31.91 -17.39 -21.00
CA VAL A 445 33.19 -17.03 -20.38
C VAL A 445 34.26 -16.77 -21.44
N ASP A 446 34.37 -17.62 -22.47
CA ASP A 446 35.28 -17.44 -23.61
C ASP A 446 35.02 -16.08 -24.29
N LEU A 447 33.75 -15.71 -24.51
CA LEU A 447 33.37 -14.41 -25.07
C LEU A 447 33.88 -13.24 -24.21
N LEU A 448 33.72 -13.32 -22.89
CA LEU A 448 34.20 -12.28 -21.97
C LEU A 448 35.71 -12.18 -22.00
N GLN A 449 36.42 -13.31 -21.97
CA GLN A 449 37.88 -13.34 -21.98
C GLN A 449 38.46 -12.75 -23.28
N GLU A 450 37.89 -13.11 -24.43
CA GLU A 450 38.40 -12.68 -25.74
C GLU A 450 38.05 -11.23 -26.09
N LYS A 451 36.83 -10.78 -25.77
CA LYS A 451 36.31 -9.49 -26.23
C LYS A 451 36.13 -8.44 -25.15
N PHE A 452 35.96 -8.86 -23.90
CA PHE A 452 35.68 -7.97 -22.77
C PHE A 452 36.62 -8.26 -21.59
N PRO A 453 37.95 -8.22 -21.79
CA PRO A 453 38.92 -8.66 -20.79
C PRO A 453 38.83 -7.86 -19.49
N GLU A 454 38.45 -6.58 -19.56
CA GLU A 454 38.26 -5.75 -18.35
C GLU A 454 37.12 -6.26 -17.45
N ILE A 455 36.06 -6.82 -18.04
CA ILE A 455 34.94 -7.42 -17.30
C ILE A 455 35.35 -8.78 -16.73
N TYR A 456 36.07 -9.59 -17.52
CA TYR A 456 36.55 -10.91 -17.12
C TYR A 456 37.55 -10.85 -15.95
N GLU A 457 38.45 -9.88 -15.97
CA GLU A 457 39.50 -9.67 -14.96
C GLU A 457 39.04 -8.86 -13.72
N ASP A 458 37.78 -8.40 -13.67
CA ASP A 458 37.29 -7.64 -12.51
C ASP A 458 37.31 -8.53 -11.25
N THR A 459 37.98 -8.05 -10.21
CA THR A 459 38.22 -8.78 -8.96
C THR A 459 36.94 -9.23 -8.26
N TYR A 460 35.80 -8.60 -8.56
CA TYR A 460 34.50 -9.01 -8.06
C TYR A 460 34.02 -10.37 -8.63
N ILE A 461 34.32 -10.69 -9.89
CA ILE A 461 33.76 -11.86 -10.58
C ILE A 461 34.83 -12.87 -11.03
N HIS A 462 36.07 -12.43 -11.25
CA HIS A 462 37.12 -13.20 -11.90
C HIS A 462 37.35 -14.59 -11.31
N ASN A 463 37.56 -14.69 -9.99
CA ASN A 463 37.81 -15.97 -9.31
C ASN A 463 36.66 -16.98 -9.51
N PHE A 464 35.42 -16.50 -9.69
CA PHE A 464 34.27 -17.35 -9.98
C PHE A 464 34.23 -17.78 -11.45
N LEU A 465 34.67 -16.92 -12.38
CA LEU A 465 34.72 -17.27 -13.81
C LEU A 465 35.81 -18.30 -14.09
N GLU A 466 36.97 -18.19 -13.43
CA GLU A 466 38.03 -19.21 -13.54
C GLU A 466 37.52 -20.59 -13.13
N SER A 467 36.74 -20.71 -12.05
CA SER A 467 36.23 -22.01 -11.59
C SER A 467 35.19 -22.63 -12.53
N ILE A 468 34.63 -21.88 -13.48
CA ILE A 468 33.72 -22.41 -14.52
C ILE A 468 34.51 -23.04 -15.68
N ILE A 469 35.75 -22.58 -15.93
CA ILE A 469 36.59 -23.10 -17.00
C ILE A 469 37.23 -24.45 -16.61
N GLU A 470 37.40 -24.67 -15.29
CA GLU A 470 37.99 -25.89 -14.73
C GLU A 470 37.01 -27.08 -14.60
N GLU A 471 35.69 -26.84 -14.72
CA GLU A 471 34.62 -27.86 -14.80
C GLU A 471 34.31 -28.28 -16.25
#